data_AF-A0A969C686-F1
#
_entry.id   AF-A0A969C686-F1
#
_cell.length_a   1.000
_cell.length_b   1.000
_cell.length_c   1.000
_cell.angle_alpha   90.00
_cell.angle_beta   90.00
_cell.angle_gamma   90.00
#
_symmetry.space_group_name_H-M   'P 1'
#
loop_
_entity.id
_entity.type
_entity.pdbx_description
1 polymer ?
#
loop_
_entity_poly.entity_id
_entity_poly.type
_entity_poly.pdbx_seq_one_letter_code
_entity_poly.pdbx_strand_id
1 'polypeptide(L)'
;MTNLAKLAEEAFGWLTWKTRQDKELLEEVCDRVVTKDGCPQWVITLAREAHGDMLPDNWRYIFIYEALQALIEKEGDEESALDYYLSDDEIYTRNLIEWVGSDLQRIGYCDDAFEMNGCPQTSRRAGSLPSSRSSRQRSRRR
;
A
#
# COMPACT_ATOMS: atom_id res chain seq x y z
N MET A 1 -9.28 8.77 29.61
CA MET A 1 -10.06 7.78 28.81
C MET A 1 -11.53 8.18 28.64
N THR A 2 -11.81 8.76 27.49
CA THR A 2 -13.17 9.05 26.99
C THR A 2 -13.93 7.75 26.68
N ASN A 3 -15.25 7.84 26.42
CA ASN A 3 -16.06 6.70 25.98
C ASN A 3 -15.53 6.13 24.64
N LEU A 4 -15.11 7.01 23.73
CA LEU A 4 -14.56 6.62 22.43
C LEU A 4 -13.28 5.78 22.57
N ALA A 5 -12.35 6.18 23.45
CA ALA A 5 -11.12 5.42 23.71
C ALA A 5 -11.42 3.99 24.18
N LYS A 6 -12.41 3.81 25.07
CA LYS A 6 -12.79 2.48 25.57
C LYS A 6 -13.38 1.60 24.47
N LEU A 7 -14.23 2.17 23.61
CA LEU A 7 -14.77 1.46 22.46
C LEU A 7 -13.67 1.10 21.46
N ALA A 8 -12.69 1.99 21.27
CA ALA A 8 -11.54 1.72 20.41
C ALA A 8 -10.69 0.56 20.96
N GLU A 9 -10.39 0.55 22.27
CA GLU A 9 -9.69 -0.57 22.92
C GLU A 9 -10.43 -1.89 22.77
N GLU A 10 -11.75 -1.89 22.97
CA GLU A 10 -12.57 -3.10 22.80
C GLU A 10 -12.52 -3.61 21.37
N ALA A 11 -12.77 -2.76 20.37
CA ALA A 11 -12.70 -3.12 18.95
C ALA A 11 -11.31 -3.62 18.55
N PHE A 12 -10.26 -2.90 18.97
CA PHE A 12 -8.87 -3.26 18.69
C PHE A 12 -8.53 -4.63 19.26
N GLY A 13 -9.01 -4.94 20.47
CA GLY A 13 -8.82 -6.25 21.11
C GLY A 13 -9.41 -7.43 20.31
N TRP A 14 -10.35 -7.19 19.40
CA TRP A 14 -10.93 -8.22 18.53
C TRP A 14 -10.19 -8.41 17.21
N LEU A 15 -9.29 -7.50 16.84
CA LEU A 15 -8.46 -7.59 15.65
C LEU A 15 -7.14 -8.30 15.97
N THR A 16 -6.60 -9.04 15.01
CA THR A 16 -5.34 -9.75 15.18
C THR A 16 -4.64 -9.98 13.85
N TRP A 17 -3.32 -9.97 13.89
CA TRP A 17 -2.47 -10.31 12.75
C TRP A 17 -2.43 -11.83 12.55
N LYS A 18 -2.68 -12.27 11.32
CA LYS A 18 -2.45 -13.65 10.87
C LYS A 18 -1.56 -13.65 9.64
N THR A 19 -0.47 -14.40 9.74
CA THR A 19 0.41 -14.65 8.60
C THR A 19 -0.15 -15.77 7.74
N ARG A 20 -0.33 -15.54 6.42
CA ARG A 20 -0.65 -16.61 5.48
C ARG A 20 0.65 -17.31 5.05
N GLN A 21 0.74 -18.61 5.27
CA GLN A 21 1.80 -19.46 4.70
C GLN A 21 1.21 -20.46 3.70
N ASP A 22 0.31 -20.01 2.82
CA ASP A 22 -0.26 -20.88 1.80
C ASP A 22 0.76 -21.05 0.67
N LYS A 23 1.57 -22.12 0.80
CA LYS A 23 2.72 -22.50 -0.04
C LYS A 23 2.42 -22.78 -1.52
N GLU A 24 1.18 -22.64 -1.99
CA GLU A 24 0.79 -23.18 -3.30
C GLU A 24 0.58 -22.12 -4.40
N LEU A 25 0.40 -20.83 -4.04
CA LEU A 25 0.01 -19.81 -5.03
C LEU A 25 0.72 -18.45 -4.91
N LEU A 26 1.40 -18.15 -3.82
CA LEU A 26 2.12 -16.88 -3.64
C LEU A 26 3.51 -17.17 -3.06
N GLU A 27 4.57 -16.72 -3.75
CA GLU A 27 5.96 -16.78 -3.27
C GLU A 27 6.20 -15.81 -2.07
N GLU A 28 5.15 -15.16 -1.56
CA GLU A 28 5.21 -14.07 -0.59
C GLU A 28 4.41 -14.38 0.68
N VAL A 29 5.02 -14.04 1.83
CA VAL A 29 4.37 -14.07 3.14
C VAL A 29 3.53 -12.79 3.26
N CYS A 30 2.21 -12.94 3.23
CA CYS A 30 1.30 -11.81 3.43
C CYS A 30 0.74 -11.83 4.85
N ASP A 31 1.09 -10.81 5.63
CA ASP A 31 0.44 -10.52 6.91
C ASP A 31 -0.89 -9.82 6.66
N ARG A 32 -1.92 -10.29 7.37
CA ARG A 32 -3.26 -9.72 7.29
C ARG A 32 -3.86 -9.49 8.66
N VAL A 33 -4.65 -8.44 8.78
CA VAL A 33 -5.49 -8.21 9.95
C VAL A 33 -6.82 -8.94 9.75
N VAL A 34 -7.23 -9.71 10.75
CA VAL A 34 -8.52 -10.41 10.77
C VAL A 34 -9.22 -10.22 12.11
N THR A 35 -10.54 -10.38 12.12
CA THR A 35 -11.31 -10.51 13.35
C THR A 35 -11.11 -11.90 13.97
N LYS A 36 -11.04 -11.96 15.30
CA LYS A 36 -11.03 -13.23 16.06
C LYS A 36 -12.37 -13.97 15.95
N ASP A 37 -12.35 -15.27 16.21
CA ASP A 37 -13.58 -16.07 16.27
C ASP A 37 -14.48 -15.62 17.42
N GLY A 38 -15.79 -15.51 17.17
CA GLY A 38 -16.74 -14.99 18.15
C GLY A 38 -16.73 -13.46 18.30
N CYS A 39 -16.14 -12.74 17.35
CA CYS A 39 -16.13 -11.28 17.33
C CYS A 39 -17.55 -10.70 17.45
N PRO A 40 -17.76 -9.71 18.36
CA PRO A 40 -19.06 -9.06 18.51
C PRO A 40 -19.56 -8.46 17.20
N GLN A 41 -20.87 -8.57 16.97
CA GLN A 41 -21.48 -8.12 15.73
C GLN A 41 -21.24 -6.64 15.46
N TRP A 42 -21.13 -5.81 16.50
CA TRP A 42 -20.89 -4.38 16.36
C TRP A 42 -19.50 -4.08 15.79
N VAL A 43 -18.48 -4.89 16.10
CA VAL A 43 -17.12 -4.74 15.54
C VAL A 43 -17.10 -5.17 14.08
N ILE A 44 -17.84 -6.23 13.73
CA ILE A 44 -18.02 -6.65 12.33
C ILE A 44 -18.72 -5.54 11.53
N THR A 45 -19.75 -4.92 12.10
CA THR A 45 -20.45 -3.79 11.49
C THR A 45 -19.53 -2.59 11.34
N LEU A 46 -18.74 -2.24 12.37
CA LEU A 46 -17.74 -1.18 12.31
C LEU A 46 -16.77 -1.39 11.15
N ALA A 47 -16.21 -2.59 11.01
CA ALA A 47 -15.30 -2.88 9.90
C ALA A 47 -16.02 -2.74 8.55
N ARG A 48 -17.23 -3.26 8.43
CA ARG A 48 -18.03 -3.16 7.20
C ARG A 48 -18.36 -1.71 6.83
N GLU A 49 -18.75 -0.89 7.80
CA GLU A 49 -19.07 0.53 7.58
C GLU A 49 -17.82 1.32 7.20
N ALA A 50 -16.68 1.05 7.83
CA ALA A 50 -15.40 1.66 7.47
C ALA A 50 -14.91 1.28 6.06
N HIS A 51 -15.30 0.09 5.57
CA HIS A 51 -15.07 -0.30 4.17
C HIS A 51 -15.99 0.42 3.18
N GLY A 52 -17.15 0.91 3.60
CA GLY A 52 -18.15 1.50 2.70
C GLY A 52 -18.55 0.55 1.56
N ASP A 53 -18.48 1.03 0.32
CA ASP A 53 -18.82 0.26 -0.88
C ASP A 53 -17.66 -0.56 -1.44
N MET A 54 -16.46 -0.45 -0.84
CA MET A 54 -15.30 -1.22 -1.30
C MET A 54 -15.43 -2.69 -0.90
N LEU A 55 -14.91 -3.57 -1.75
CA LEU A 55 -14.77 -4.98 -1.39
C LEU A 55 -13.86 -5.13 -0.15
N PRO A 56 -13.99 -6.23 0.61
CA PRO A 56 -13.09 -6.54 1.71
C PRO A 56 -11.65 -6.70 1.21
N ASP A 57 -10.85 -5.65 1.37
CA ASP A 57 -9.42 -5.61 1.06
C ASP A 57 -8.58 -5.56 2.33
N ASN A 58 -7.42 -6.20 2.32
CA ASN A 58 -6.54 -6.35 3.48
C ASN A 58 -6.05 -4.99 3.99
N TRP A 59 -5.73 -4.07 3.09
CA TRP A 59 -5.24 -2.73 3.47
C TRP A 59 -6.28 -1.96 4.28
N ARG A 60 -7.58 -2.19 4.05
CA ARG A 60 -8.64 -1.54 4.83
C ARG A 60 -8.71 -2.10 6.25
N TYR A 61 -8.52 -3.40 6.44
CA TYR A 61 -8.42 -3.98 7.78
C TYR A 61 -7.18 -3.48 8.53
N ILE A 62 -6.05 -3.30 7.83
CA ILE A 62 -4.84 -2.70 8.39
C ILE A 62 -5.11 -1.24 8.80
N PHE A 63 -5.69 -0.45 7.90
CA PHE A 63 -6.07 0.93 8.18
C PHE A 63 -6.99 1.05 9.40
N ILE A 64 -8.01 0.19 9.51
CA ILE A 64 -8.92 0.18 10.67
C ILE A 64 -8.15 -0.16 11.96
N TYR A 65 -7.22 -1.13 11.90
CA TYR A 65 -6.40 -1.50 13.04
C TYR A 65 -5.52 -0.34 13.52
N GLU A 66 -4.83 0.34 12.60
CA GLU A 66 -3.95 1.47 12.90
C GLU A 66 -4.73 2.70 13.37
N ALA A 67 -5.89 2.98 12.77
CA ALA A 67 -6.77 4.06 13.20
C ALA A 67 -7.32 3.84 14.62
N LEU A 68 -7.71 2.60 14.95
CA LEU A 68 -8.12 2.24 16.31
C LEU A 68 -6.96 2.40 17.30
N GLN A 69 -5.74 1.99 16.92
CA GLN A 69 -4.56 2.20 17.75
C GLN A 69 -4.29 3.69 18.00
N ALA A 70 -4.35 4.52 16.96
CA ALA A 70 -4.18 5.97 17.07
C ALA A 70 -5.22 6.61 18.01
N LEU A 71 -6.48 6.18 17.92
CA LEU A 71 -7.55 6.63 18.83
C LEU A 71 -7.27 6.24 20.29
N ILE A 72 -6.72 5.04 20.54
CA ILE A 72 -6.34 4.62 21.89
C ILE A 72 -5.21 5.50 22.42
N GLU A 73 -4.17 5.71 21.62
CA GLU A 73 -2.99 6.50 21.99
C GLU A 73 -3.31 7.99 22.23
N LYS A 74 -4.33 8.52 21.57
CA LYS A 74 -4.80 9.90 21.74
C LYS A 74 -6.02 10.02 22.65
N GLU A 75 -6.29 9.02 23.48
CA GLU A 75 -7.39 9.00 24.44
C GLU A 75 -8.78 9.30 23.84
N GLY A 76 -8.99 8.92 22.57
CA GLY A 76 -10.22 9.14 21.82
C GLY A 76 -10.41 10.58 21.35
N ASP A 77 -9.34 11.37 21.27
CA ASP A 77 -9.36 12.63 20.54
C ASP A 77 -9.17 12.37 19.04
N GLU A 78 -10.24 12.55 18.26
CA GLU A 78 -10.29 12.24 16.84
C GLU A 78 -9.31 13.09 16.02
N GLU A 79 -9.21 14.39 16.32
CA GLU A 79 -8.36 15.32 15.58
C GLU A 79 -6.88 14.99 15.79
N SER A 80 -6.48 14.81 17.06
CA SER A 80 -5.12 14.38 17.38
C SER A 80 -4.78 12.99 16.86
N ALA A 81 -5.75 12.05 16.84
CA ALA A 81 -5.53 10.71 16.31
C ALA A 81 -5.33 10.72 14.79
N LEU A 82 -6.10 11.53 14.07
CA LEU A 82 -5.94 11.72 12.64
C LEU A 82 -4.59 12.38 12.30
N ASP A 83 -4.23 13.45 12.99
CA ASP A 83 -2.92 14.12 12.81
C ASP A 83 -1.77 13.14 13.08
N TYR A 84 -1.87 12.36 14.16
CA TYR A 84 -0.88 11.34 14.48
C TYR A 84 -0.74 10.28 13.38
N TYR A 85 -1.85 9.73 12.90
CA TYR A 85 -1.85 8.74 11.82
C TYR A 85 -1.26 9.30 10.52
N LEU A 86 -1.67 10.50 10.13
CA LEU A 86 -1.17 11.14 8.90
C LEU A 86 0.29 11.57 9.00
N SER A 87 0.78 11.86 10.21
CA SER A 87 2.17 12.28 10.44
C SER A 87 3.18 11.14 10.31
N ASP A 88 2.75 9.88 10.49
CA ASP A 88 3.65 8.71 10.49
C ASP A 88 4.05 8.26 9.06
N ASP A 89 3.21 8.56 8.05
CA ASP A 89 3.42 8.18 6.64
C ASP A 89 4.12 9.26 5.78
N GLU A 90 4.41 10.44 6.34
CA GLU A 90 4.93 11.58 5.57
C GLU A 90 6.46 11.66 5.51
N ILE A 91 7.19 10.55 5.71
CA ILE A 91 8.66 10.68 5.82
C ILE A 91 9.29 11.06 4.47
N TYR A 92 8.67 10.73 3.32
CA TYR A 92 9.19 11.16 2.01
C TYR A 92 8.15 11.41 0.90
N THR A 93 6.88 11.03 1.07
CA THR A 93 5.88 11.11 -0.01
C THR A 93 5.68 12.54 -0.50
N ARG A 94 5.54 13.49 0.42
CA ARG A 94 5.41 14.91 0.07
C ARG A 94 6.66 15.46 -0.62
N ASN A 95 7.84 15.21 -0.06
CA ASN A 95 9.11 15.66 -0.63
C ASN A 95 9.37 15.05 -2.02
N LEU A 96 8.99 13.79 -2.24
CA LEU A 96 9.06 13.13 -3.54
C LEU A 96 8.06 13.71 -4.54
N ILE A 97 6.83 14.01 -4.11
CA ILE A 97 5.82 14.65 -4.97
C ILE A 97 6.26 16.08 -5.33
N GLU A 98 6.77 16.88 -4.39
CA GLU A 98 7.33 18.21 -4.66
C GLU A 98 8.57 18.13 -5.57
N TRP A 99 9.43 17.13 -5.37
CA TRP A 99 10.59 16.90 -6.23
C TRP A 99 10.17 16.48 -7.65
N VAL A 100 9.21 15.57 -7.83
CA VAL A 100 8.67 15.23 -9.15
C VAL A 100 7.96 16.42 -9.78
N GLY A 101 7.16 17.16 -9.00
CA GLY A 101 6.38 18.29 -9.45
C GLY A 101 7.21 19.53 -9.82
N SER A 102 8.42 19.67 -9.29
CA SER A 102 9.29 20.82 -9.59
C SER A 102 9.99 20.75 -10.94
N ASP A 103 10.00 19.58 -11.61
CA ASP A 103 10.41 19.48 -13.02
C ASP A 103 9.77 18.25 -13.68
N LEU A 104 8.87 18.48 -14.64
CA LEU A 104 8.16 17.42 -15.38
C LEU A 104 9.11 16.52 -16.19
N GLN A 105 10.33 16.96 -16.49
CA GLN A 105 11.34 16.10 -17.14
C GLN A 105 11.79 14.94 -16.24
N ARG A 106 11.63 15.05 -14.91
CA ARG A 106 12.02 14.01 -13.95
C ARG A 106 11.18 12.74 -14.04
N ILE A 107 10.01 12.79 -14.68
CA ILE A 107 9.20 11.61 -14.99
C ILE A 107 9.99 10.63 -15.88
N GLY A 108 10.83 11.16 -16.78
CA GLY A 108 11.67 10.36 -17.67
C GLY A 108 12.90 9.74 -17.00
N TYR A 109 13.27 10.14 -15.77
CA TYR A 109 14.44 9.58 -15.09
C TYR A 109 14.26 8.10 -14.72
N CYS A 110 13.02 7.65 -14.51
CA CYS A 110 12.74 6.23 -14.32
C CYS A 110 12.98 5.43 -15.60
N ASP A 111 12.65 5.99 -16.76
CA ASP A 111 12.91 5.39 -18.08
C ASP A 111 14.42 5.40 -18.37
N ASP A 112 15.11 6.51 -18.12
CA ASP A 112 16.56 6.63 -18.28
C ASP A 112 17.31 5.65 -17.36
N ALA A 113 16.88 5.52 -16.10
CA ALA A 113 17.46 4.56 -15.15
C ALA A 113 17.19 3.11 -15.58
N PHE A 114 16.02 2.82 -16.16
CA PHE A 114 15.68 1.52 -16.73
C PHE A 114 16.57 1.18 -17.94
N GLU A 115 16.81 2.15 -18.83
CA GLU A 115 17.69 1.99 -19.99
C GLU A 115 19.17 1.87 -19.61
N MET A 116 19.64 2.64 -18.63
CA MET A 116 21.05 2.68 -18.22
C MET A 116 21.46 1.49 -17.34
N ASN A 117 20.61 1.07 -16.40
CA ASN A 117 21.00 0.06 -15.41
C ASN A 117 20.51 -1.35 -15.75
N GLY A 118 19.52 -1.49 -16.62
CA GLY A 118 18.97 -2.79 -17.03
C GLY A 118 18.33 -3.55 -15.86
N CYS A 119 17.10 -4.02 -16.03
CA CYS A 119 16.50 -4.92 -15.05
C CYS A 119 17.43 -6.15 -14.84
N PRO A 120 17.73 -6.56 -13.59
CA PRO A 120 18.35 -7.86 -13.37
C PRO A 120 17.40 -8.88 -13.99
N GLN A 121 17.89 -9.61 -14.98
CA GLN A 121 17.19 -10.70 -15.63
C GLN A 121 16.78 -11.72 -14.56
N THR A 122 15.60 -11.55 -13.95
CA THR A 122 15.01 -12.64 -13.20
C THR A 122 14.76 -13.74 -14.22
N SER A 123 15.45 -14.85 -14.00
CA SER A 123 15.64 -15.94 -14.92
C SER A 123 14.32 -16.68 -15.18
N ARG A 124 13.38 -16.10 -15.93
CA ARG A 124 12.23 -16.86 -16.46
C ARG A 124 12.02 -16.56 -17.95
N ARG A 125 12.67 -17.46 -18.70
CA ARG A 125 12.34 -17.99 -20.03
C ARG A 125 12.61 -17.09 -21.25
N ALA A 126 13.64 -17.54 -21.98
CA ALA A 126 13.82 -17.35 -23.40
C ALA A 126 12.51 -17.49 -24.19
N GLY A 127 12.20 -16.44 -24.94
CA GLY A 127 11.07 -16.34 -25.86
C GLY A 127 11.30 -15.14 -26.77
N SER A 128 12.36 -15.22 -27.58
CA SER A 128 12.76 -14.23 -28.58
C SER A 128 11.60 -13.78 -29.47
N LEU A 129 11.38 -12.46 -29.57
CA LEU A 129 10.74 -11.83 -30.72
C LEU A 129 11.75 -10.87 -31.37
N PRO A 130 12.15 -11.10 -32.63
CA PRO A 130 13.07 -10.20 -33.31
C PRO A 130 12.36 -8.91 -33.70
N SER A 131 12.81 -7.79 -33.12
CA SER A 131 12.43 -6.44 -33.54
C SER A 131 12.96 -6.16 -34.95
N SER A 132 12.08 -6.21 -35.94
CA SER A 132 12.38 -5.78 -37.31
C SER A 132 12.37 -4.25 -37.39
N ARG A 133 13.46 -3.58 -36.99
CA ARG A 133 13.73 -2.20 -37.43
C ARG A 133 14.59 -2.22 -38.69
N SER A 134 13.90 -2.17 -39.82
CA SER A 134 14.43 -1.96 -41.16
C SER A 134 15.33 -0.71 -41.22
N SER A 135 16.55 -0.93 -41.70
CA SER A 135 17.56 0.03 -42.06
C SER A 135 17.06 0.99 -43.15
N ARG A 136 16.72 2.24 -42.79
CA ARG A 136 16.69 3.33 -43.76
C ARG A 136 18.12 3.79 -44.05
N GLN A 137 18.74 3.15 -45.05
CA GLN A 137 19.91 3.70 -45.73
C GLN A 137 19.59 5.11 -46.26
N ARG A 138 20.18 6.14 -45.66
CA ARG A 138 20.32 7.44 -46.32
C ARG A 138 21.32 7.28 -47.45
N SER A 139 20.81 7.16 -48.68
CA SER A 139 21.61 7.35 -49.90
C SER A 139 20.82 8.20 -50.90
N ARG A 140 21.42 9.35 -51.25
CA ARG A 140 21.35 10.13 -52.50
C ARG A 140 21.98 11.50 -52.18
N ARG A 141 23.27 11.67 -52.41
CA ARG A 141 23.98 12.01 -53.66
C ARG A 141 23.51 13.33 -54.30
N ARG A 142 24.49 14.23 -54.36
CA ARG A 142 24.74 15.40 -55.22
C ARG A 142 23.93 16.66 -54.95
#